data_AF-A0ABD5A6I1-F1
#
_entry.id   AF-A0ABD5A6I1-F1
#
_cell.length_a   1.000
_cell.length_b   1.000
_cell.length_c   1.000
_cell.angle_alpha   90.00
_cell.angle_beta   90.00
_cell.angle_gamma   90.00
#
_symmetry.space_group_name_H-M   'P 1'
#
loop_
_entity.id
_entity.type
_entity.pdbx_description
1 polymer ?
#
loop_
_entity_poly.entity_id
_entity_poly.type
_entity_poly.pdbx_seq_one_letter_code
_entity_poly.pdbx_strand_id
1 'polypeptide(L)'
;MVSQLLSLNHAFASPQQEIDHLLTFVESTQCKYERNGTIHNGPEAAAHIKKKADYYADDIESAEDFIAYSATESMLSGRHYRVHCEGKASVSSEVWLKSELDDFRSR
;
A
#
# COMPACT_ATOMS: atom_id res chain seq x y z
N MET A 1 31.91 -17.99 32.05
CA MET A 1 31.44 -17.89 30.65
C MET A 1 29.97 -18.27 30.63
N VAL A 2 29.07 -17.31 30.59
CA VAL A 2 27.65 -17.57 30.32
C VAL A 2 27.29 -16.67 29.15
N SER A 3 27.50 -17.16 27.93
CA SER A 3 27.01 -16.49 26.74
C SER A 3 25.50 -16.67 26.69
N GLN A 4 24.76 -15.61 26.99
CA GLN A 4 23.32 -15.54 26.72
C GLN A 4 23.12 -15.46 25.21
N LEU A 5 22.48 -16.49 24.65
CA LEU A 5 21.92 -16.45 23.31
C LEU A 5 20.69 -15.53 23.34
N LEU A 6 20.85 -14.29 22.86
CA LEU A 6 19.71 -13.44 22.51
C LEU A 6 19.01 -14.08 21.31
N SER A 7 17.86 -14.70 21.56
CA SER A 7 16.96 -15.12 20.48
C SER A 7 16.22 -13.89 19.96
N LEU A 8 16.57 -13.44 18.76
CA LEU A 8 15.82 -12.41 18.03
C LEU A 8 14.50 -13.02 17.55
N ASN A 9 13.43 -12.85 18.32
CA ASN A 9 12.07 -13.04 17.82
C ASN A 9 11.78 -11.92 16.81
N HIS A 10 12.04 -12.14 15.53
CA HIS A 10 11.44 -11.32 14.47
C HIS A 10 9.97 -11.75 14.37
N ALA A 11 9.10 -11.03 15.07
CA ALA A 11 7.67 -11.16 14.85
C ALA A 11 7.35 -10.51 13.49
N PHE A 12 7.02 -11.34 12.50
CA PHE A 12 6.51 -10.83 11.22
C PHE A 12 5.24 -10.03 11.46
N ALA A 13 5.07 -8.92 10.74
CA ALA A 13 3.84 -8.14 10.79
C ALA A 13 2.65 -9.00 10.35
N SER A 14 1.52 -8.85 11.02
CA SER A 14 0.26 -9.44 10.54
C SER A 14 -0.23 -8.72 9.28
N PRO A 15 -1.04 -9.37 8.43
CA PRO A 15 -1.62 -8.71 7.25
C PRO A 15 -2.31 -7.39 7.56
N GLN A 16 -3.02 -7.29 8.70
CA GLN A 16 -3.66 -6.05 9.12
C GLN A 16 -2.64 -4.93 9.39
N GLN A 17 -1.52 -5.24 10.03
CA GLN A 17 -0.46 -4.26 10.29
C GLN A 17 0.19 -3.77 8.98
N GLU A 18 0.36 -4.66 8.01
CA GLU A 18 0.86 -4.32 6.68
C GLU A 18 -0.13 -3.41 5.93
N ILE A 19 -1.43 -3.72 5.97
CA ILE A 19 -2.48 -2.91 5.34
C ILE A 19 -2.55 -1.52 5.99
N ASP A 20 -2.53 -1.45 7.32
CA ASP A 20 -2.56 -0.19 8.07
C ASP A 20 -1.32 0.67 7.74
N HIS A 21 -0.16 0.04 7.62
CA HIS A 21 1.07 0.69 7.18
C HIS A 21 0.94 1.27 5.77
N LEU A 22 0.46 0.47 4.81
CA LEU A 22 0.28 0.92 3.43
C LEU A 22 -0.72 2.08 3.33
N LEU A 23 -1.85 2.03 4.05
CA LEU A 23 -2.79 3.15 4.10
C LEU A 23 -2.16 4.42 4.65
N THR A 24 -1.38 4.30 5.73
CA THR A 24 -0.66 5.43 6.35
C THR A 24 0.40 5.99 5.38
N PHE A 25 1.10 5.13 4.64
CA PHE A 25 2.07 5.52 3.62
C PHE A 25 1.41 6.30 2.47
N VAL A 26 0.24 5.86 1.99
CA VAL A 26 -0.52 6.62 0.99
C VAL A 26 -1.00 7.95 1.55
N GLU A 27 -1.57 7.96 2.76
CA GLU A 27 -2.12 9.16 3.37
C GLU A 27 -1.05 10.25 3.59
N SER A 28 0.16 9.84 3.99
CA SER A 28 1.27 10.76 4.30
C SER A 28 2.10 11.18 3.10
N THR A 29 1.84 10.64 1.90
CA THR A 29 2.68 10.93 0.73
C THR A 29 2.51 12.36 0.20
N GLN A 30 3.62 12.94 -0.25
CA GLN A 30 3.61 14.17 -1.04
C GLN A 30 3.44 13.90 -2.55
N CYS A 31 3.54 12.63 -2.97
CA CYS A 31 3.32 12.24 -4.35
C CYS A 31 1.87 12.46 -4.77
N LYS A 32 1.65 12.60 -6.08
CA LYS A 32 0.32 12.78 -6.67
C LYS A 32 -0.21 11.45 -7.17
N TYR A 33 -1.46 11.16 -6.82
CA TYR A 33 -2.12 9.91 -7.16
C TYR A 33 -3.09 10.14 -8.32
N GLU A 34 -2.84 9.53 -9.47
CA GLU A 34 -3.69 9.65 -10.65
C GLU A 34 -4.67 8.49 -10.73
N ARG A 35 -5.96 8.82 -10.80
CA ARG A 35 -7.05 7.88 -11.00
C ARG A 35 -7.92 8.36 -12.17
N ASN A 36 -8.04 7.54 -13.21
CA ASN A 36 -8.84 7.86 -14.40
C ASN A 36 -8.47 9.22 -15.06
N GLY A 37 -7.20 9.62 -15.01
CA GLY A 37 -6.73 10.90 -15.54
C GLY A 37 -6.90 12.10 -14.60
N THR A 38 -7.48 11.92 -13.42
CA THR A 38 -7.61 12.96 -12.40
C THR A 38 -6.54 12.79 -11.33
N ILE A 39 -5.93 13.89 -10.91
CA ILE A 39 -4.91 13.92 -9.86
C ILE A 39 -5.55 14.14 -8.49
N HIS A 40 -5.09 13.35 -7.51
CA HIS A 40 -5.48 13.38 -6.11
C HIS A 40 -4.24 13.51 -5.21
N ASN A 41 -4.42 14.07 -4.01
CA ASN A 41 -3.40 14.06 -2.97
C ASN A 41 -3.42 12.74 -2.17
N GLY A 42 -2.43 12.55 -1.28
CA GLY A 42 -2.31 11.35 -0.43
C GLY A 42 -3.57 11.05 0.39
N PRO A 43 -4.10 11.99 1.19
CA PRO A 43 -5.31 11.76 1.97
C PRO A 43 -6.54 11.38 1.12
N GLU A 44 -6.74 12.03 -0.02
CA GLU A 44 -7.83 11.69 -0.96
C GLU A 44 -7.67 10.27 -1.53
N ALA A 45 -6.44 9.89 -1.89
CA ALA A 45 -6.13 8.56 -2.40
C ALA A 45 -6.34 7.49 -1.32
N ALA A 46 -5.86 7.72 -0.10
CA ALA A 46 -6.03 6.81 1.03
C ALA A 46 -7.51 6.61 1.37
N ALA A 47 -8.31 7.68 1.39
CA ALA A 47 -9.75 7.58 1.61
C ALA A 47 -10.46 6.76 0.52
N HIS A 48 -10.06 6.93 -0.75
CA HIS A 48 -10.59 6.15 -1.86
C HIS A 48 -10.21 4.66 -1.75
N ILE A 49 -8.95 4.36 -1.47
CA ILE A 49 -8.44 3.01 -1.29
C ILE A 49 -9.13 2.33 -0.11
N LYS A 50 -9.24 3.00 1.05
CA LYS A 50 -9.92 2.48 2.23
C LYS A 50 -11.37 2.12 1.94
N LYS A 51 -12.12 3.02 1.30
CA LYS A 51 -13.51 2.72 0.89
C LYS A 51 -13.60 1.47 0.01
N LYS A 52 -12.61 1.26 -0.86
CA LYS A 52 -12.57 0.09 -1.73
C LYS A 52 -12.17 -1.17 -0.97
N ALA A 53 -11.25 -1.07 -0.01
CA ALA A 53 -10.90 -2.16 0.89
C ALA A 53 -12.10 -2.60 1.75
N ASP A 54 -12.87 -1.66 2.30
CA ASP A 54 -14.10 -1.94 3.05
C ASP A 54 -15.13 -2.72 2.21
N TYR A 55 -15.19 -2.45 0.89
CA TYR A 55 -16.08 -3.17 -0.03
C TYR A 55 -15.62 -4.62 -0.30
N TYR A 56 -14.31 -4.86 -0.28
CA TYR A 56 -13.67 -6.16 -0.53
C TYR A 56 -13.20 -6.85 0.76
N ALA A 57 -13.72 -6.46 1.92
CA ALA A 57 -13.20 -6.92 3.20
C ALA A 57 -13.21 -8.46 3.33
N ASP A 58 -14.20 -9.12 2.76
CA ASP A 58 -14.33 -10.59 2.77
C ASP A 58 -13.35 -11.29 1.79
N ASP A 59 -12.80 -10.57 0.81
CA ASP A 59 -11.87 -11.09 -0.21
C ASP A 59 -10.40 -10.76 0.11
N ILE A 60 -10.13 -9.92 1.11
CA ILE A 60 -8.79 -9.47 1.48
C ILE A 60 -8.25 -10.33 2.63
N GLU A 61 -7.40 -11.30 2.30
CA GLU A 61 -6.72 -12.16 3.29
C GLU A 61 -5.26 -11.74 3.53
N SER A 62 -4.68 -10.95 2.61
CA SER A 62 -3.29 -10.49 2.63
C SER A 62 -3.12 -9.02 2.23
N ALA A 63 -1.95 -8.44 2.48
CA ALA A 63 -1.61 -7.10 1.99
C ALA A 63 -1.54 -7.05 0.46
N GLU A 64 -1.16 -8.15 -0.19
CA GLU A 64 -1.19 -8.31 -1.63
C GLU A 64 -2.62 -8.27 -2.19
N ASP A 65 -3.57 -8.94 -1.53
CA ASP A 65 -4.99 -8.86 -1.89
C ASP A 65 -5.52 -7.45 -1.72
N PHE A 66 -5.15 -6.79 -0.61
CA PHE A 66 -5.46 -5.38 -0.41
C PHE A 66 -4.95 -4.53 -1.58
N ILE A 67 -3.68 -4.68 -2.01
CA ILE A 67 -3.13 -3.93 -3.15
C ILE A 67 -3.91 -4.24 -4.43
N ALA A 68 -4.16 -5.52 -4.71
CA ALA A 68 -4.86 -5.96 -5.92
C ALA A 68 -6.29 -5.42 -5.99
N TYR A 69 -7.10 -5.66 -4.96
CA TYR A 69 -8.51 -5.30 -4.94
C TYR A 69 -8.75 -3.81 -4.72
N SER A 70 -7.94 -3.14 -3.88
CA SER A 70 -8.24 -1.77 -3.44
C SER A 70 -7.41 -0.67 -4.12
N ALA A 71 -6.19 -0.97 -4.58
CA ALA A 71 -5.22 0.08 -4.93
C ALA A 71 -4.57 -0.05 -6.33
N THR A 72 -4.98 -1.02 -7.15
CA THR A 72 -4.35 -1.25 -8.47
C THR A 72 -5.04 -0.50 -9.61
N GLU A 73 -6.37 -0.59 -9.70
CA GLU A 73 -7.13 -0.03 -10.82
C GLU A 73 -8.58 0.28 -10.48
N SER A 74 -9.24 1.06 -11.35
CA SER A 74 -10.68 1.30 -11.26
C SER A 74 -11.45 0.12 -11.82
N MET A 75 -12.29 -0.51 -10.99
CA MET A 75 -13.21 -1.57 -11.46
C MET A 75 -14.17 -1.10 -12.56
N LEU A 76 -14.53 0.19 -12.56
CA LEU A 76 -15.50 0.74 -13.52
C LEU A 76 -14.89 0.96 -14.90
N SER A 77 -13.60 1.31 -14.98
CA SER A 77 -12.93 1.67 -16.25
C SER A 77 -11.81 0.73 -16.66
N GLY A 78 -11.35 -0.16 -15.77
CA GLY A 78 -10.17 -1.00 -15.95
C GLY A 78 -8.85 -0.23 -16.02
N ARG A 79 -8.83 1.07 -15.70
CA ARG A 79 -7.59 1.88 -15.77
C ARG A 79 -6.79 1.78 -14.49
N HIS A 80 -5.52 1.40 -14.63
CA HIS A 80 -4.54 1.40 -13.55
C HIS A 80 -4.33 2.79 -12.95
N TYR A 81 -4.16 2.80 -11.64
CA TYR A 81 -3.77 3.99 -10.90
C TYR A 81 -2.27 4.24 -11.05
N ARG A 82 -1.88 5.51 -11.10
CA ARG A 82 -0.47 5.92 -11.25
C ARG A 82 -0.06 6.84 -10.12
N VAL A 83 1.22 6.81 -9.79
CA VAL A 83 1.82 7.66 -8.76
C VAL A 83 2.90 8.52 -9.41
N HIS A 84 2.87 9.80 -9.08
CA HIS A 84 3.77 10.81 -9.62
C HIS A 84 4.50 11.49 -8.46
N CYS A 85 5.76 11.14 -8.26
CA CYS A 85 6.61 11.75 -7.25
C CYS A 85 7.59 12.73 -7.91
N GLU A 86 7.93 13.82 -7.22
CA GLU A 86 8.86 14.83 -7.72
C GLU A 86 10.22 14.20 -8.07
N GLY A 87 10.75 14.53 -9.24
CA GLY A 87 12.05 14.04 -9.72
C GLY A 87 12.09 12.54 -10.07
N LYS A 88 10.96 11.83 -10.03
CA LYS A 88 10.89 10.39 -10.37
C LYS A 88 9.99 10.15 -11.57
N ALA A 89 10.28 9.08 -12.31
CA ALA A 89 9.37 8.58 -13.33
C ALA A 89 8.05 8.13 -12.68
N SER A 90 6.94 8.36 -13.37
CA SER A 90 5.63 7.89 -12.93
C SER A 90 5.57 6.36 -12.94
N VAL A 91 5.05 5.78 -11.87
CA VAL A 91 4.92 4.32 -11.68
C VAL A 91 3.45 3.92 -11.47
N SER A 92 3.11 2.64 -11.63
CA SER A 92 1.78 2.16 -11.22
C SER A 92 1.68 2.13 -9.69
N SER A 93 0.47 2.32 -9.16
CA SER A 93 0.24 2.23 -7.72
C SER A 93 0.55 0.83 -7.17
N GLU A 94 0.31 -0.22 -7.94
CA GLU A 94 0.63 -1.60 -7.55
C GLU A 94 2.13 -1.77 -7.28
N VAL A 95 2.98 -1.36 -8.22
CA VAL A 95 4.45 -1.46 -8.08
C VAL A 95 4.93 -0.60 -6.91
N TRP A 96 4.38 0.61 -6.78
CA TRP A 96 4.75 1.52 -5.70
C TRP A 96 4.42 0.96 -4.31
N LEU A 97 3.24 0.36 -4.13
CA LEU A 97 2.82 -0.21 -2.84
C LEU A 97 3.48 -1.55 -2.54
N LYS A 98 3.72 -2.41 -3.54
CA LYS A 98 4.48 -3.65 -3.33
C LYS A 98 5.92 -3.36 -2.89
N SER A 99 6.55 -2.33 -3.47
CA SER A 99 7.88 -1.89 -3.03
C SER A 99 7.87 -1.43 -1.57
N GLU A 100 6.90 -0.61 -1.14
CA GLU A 100 6.81 -0.19 0.27
C GLU A 100 6.48 -1.36 1.20
N LEU A 101 5.67 -2.32 0.77
CA LEU A 101 5.36 -3.52 1.54
C LEU A 101 6.62 -4.36 1.79
N ASP A 102 7.42 -4.59 0.75
CA ASP A 102 8.70 -5.28 0.87
C ASP A 102 9.67 -4.51 1.79
N ASP A 103 9.75 -3.19 1.63
CA ASP A 103 10.55 -2.33 2.49
C ASP A 103 10.09 -2.42 3.96
N PHE A 104 8.79 -2.43 4.23
CA PHE A 104 8.22 -2.56 5.57
C PHE A 104 8.54 -3.91 6.23
N ARG A 105 8.42 -5.01 5.47
CA ARG A 105 8.73 -6.37 5.95
C ARG A 105 10.22 -6.59 6.27
N SER A 106 11.10 -5.76 5.71
CA SER A 106 12.55 -5.83 5.92
C SER A 106 13.06 -5.07 7.15
N ARG A 107 12.19 -4.34 7.86
CA ARG A 107 12.55 -3.50 9.01
C ARG A 107 12.60 -4.26 10.33
#